data_AF-A0A1J4JL72-F1
#
_entry.id   AF-A0A1J4JL72-F1
#
_cell.length_a   1.000
_cell.length_b   1.000
_cell.length_c   1.000
_cell.angle_alpha   90.00
_cell.angle_beta   90.00
_cell.angle_gamma   90.00
#
_symmetry.space_group_name_H-M   'P 1'
#
loop_
_entity.id
_entity.type
_entity.pdbx_description
1 polymer ?
#
loop_
_entity_poly.entity_id
_entity_poly.type
_entity_poly.pdbx_seq_one_letter_code
_entity_poly.pdbx_strand_id
1 'polypeptide(L)'
;MISTQNNATKSCIPIQTIPNILAASLVKDRVASTYRIPQQYFHQHHNIKIETANYIANIIKKQYFKENRKSKSFKKPFGKAIKYEFLPKADYRIIAVKFTSTWGNSSHIKLAFISLFDQQQKPIEVCFISSIPEVSSLTSLESILDTTYGKEDEQIFCEKFNDSFTIFLAVDKNVEVKTIRIFNPRVKSESDAKDVKVFEGPILFGRGEVPQKFGVNLAMLPEIYKSPSKNIKKFVGHQDQFGTIPFKKYETLKITILETYNSRNIVGLNGFSLFDENGELIDRSNVEKVKFKGICNLKESGMLLKRNKYTSEVDDMFLGDVEKDKTPTFEIKFLQPIIVSKIEIWNFNACDVDLSFGIKRIKLHADDIFVTNCIVPIGNGSSKLAKRTVKSIPLNDCLQNMKYTYLDK
;
A
#
# COMPACT_ATOMS: atom_id res chain seq x y z
N MET A 1 25.98 -47.48 -47.89
CA MET A 1 25.99 -46.63 -46.69
C MET A 1 24.63 -46.78 -46.01
N ILE A 2 24.62 -47.50 -44.87
CA ILE A 2 23.88 -47.25 -43.60
C ILE A 2 22.52 -46.52 -43.70
N SER A 3 21.37 -46.89 -43.12
CA SER A 3 20.79 -48.08 -42.45
C SER A 3 19.36 -47.68 -41.98
N THR A 4 18.33 -48.46 -42.35
CA THR A 4 17.17 -48.96 -41.54
C THR A 4 16.23 -48.00 -40.77
N GLN A 5 14.93 -47.92 -41.16
CA GLN A 5 13.73 -48.59 -40.57
C GLN A 5 13.05 -47.77 -39.43
N ASN A 6 11.73 -47.73 -39.18
CA ASN A 6 10.49 -48.26 -39.80
C ASN A 6 9.26 -47.62 -39.09
N ASN A 7 8.15 -47.41 -39.84
CA ASN A 7 6.72 -47.68 -39.54
C ASN A 7 6.03 -47.13 -38.26
N ALA A 8 4.96 -46.30 -38.37
CA ALA A 8 3.53 -46.62 -38.60
C ALA A 8 2.88 -47.41 -37.42
N THR A 9 1.68 -47.16 -36.87
CA THR A 9 0.42 -46.51 -37.33
C THR A 9 -0.57 -46.37 -36.14
N LYS A 10 -1.44 -45.34 -36.19
CA LYS A 10 -2.86 -45.22 -35.78
C LYS A 10 -3.43 -45.99 -34.55
N SER A 11 -4.14 -45.28 -33.65
CA SER A 11 -5.63 -45.34 -33.52
C SER A 11 -6.18 -44.44 -32.41
N CYS A 12 -7.47 -44.11 -32.54
CA CYS A 12 -8.26 -43.04 -31.94
C CYS A 12 -8.92 -43.33 -30.55
N ILE A 13 -9.09 -42.25 -29.74
CA ILE A 13 -10.25 -41.84 -28.88
C ILE A 13 -10.56 -42.70 -27.61
N PRO A 14 -11.13 -42.19 -26.48
CA PRO A 14 -11.75 -40.87 -26.20
C PRO A 14 -11.29 -40.09 -24.95
N ILE A 15 -11.66 -38.81 -25.01
CA ILE A 15 -11.86 -37.83 -23.93
C ILE A 15 -12.88 -38.37 -22.90
N GLN A 16 -12.48 -38.49 -21.64
CA GLN A 16 -13.40 -38.63 -20.51
C GLN A 16 -13.36 -37.38 -19.63
N THR A 17 -14.56 -36.79 -19.54
CA THR A 17 -15.07 -35.72 -18.70
C THR A 17 -14.43 -35.55 -17.32
N ILE A 18 -14.03 -34.31 -17.02
CA ILE A 18 -13.76 -33.79 -15.67
C ILE A 18 -15.10 -33.65 -14.94
N PRO A 19 -15.33 -34.30 -13.78
CA PRO A 19 -16.47 -33.98 -12.93
C PRO A 19 -16.20 -32.69 -12.16
N ASN A 20 -17.21 -31.82 -12.17
CA ASN A 20 -17.28 -30.56 -11.44
C ASN A 20 -16.95 -30.68 -9.95
N ILE A 21 -16.28 -29.64 -9.44
CA ILE A 21 -16.15 -29.30 -8.03
C ILE A 21 -17.55 -28.99 -7.50
N LEU A 22 -18.18 -29.94 -6.81
CA LEU A 22 -19.30 -29.73 -5.89
C LEU A 22 -19.53 -31.02 -5.08
N ALA A 23 -18.99 -31.07 -3.86
CA ALA A 23 -19.53 -31.76 -2.68
C ALA A 23 -18.40 -32.01 -1.67
N ALA A 24 -18.05 -30.96 -0.91
CA ALA A 24 -17.46 -31.15 0.41
C ALA A 24 -18.58 -31.59 1.36
N SER A 25 -18.64 -32.89 1.68
CA SER A 25 -19.11 -33.50 2.94
C SER A 25 -19.48 -34.96 2.67
N LEU A 26 -19.26 -35.83 3.65
CA LEU A 26 -19.66 -37.25 3.69
C LEU A 26 -18.66 -38.28 3.11
N VAL A 27 -17.49 -38.42 3.74
CA VAL A 27 -16.83 -39.75 3.92
C VAL A 27 -16.11 -39.78 5.28
N LYS A 28 -16.89 -39.66 6.35
CA LYS A 28 -16.57 -40.34 7.62
C LYS A 28 -17.53 -41.53 7.66
N ASP A 29 -17.01 -42.68 8.06
CA ASP A 29 -17.72 -43.97 8.19
C ASP A 29 -17.91 -44.76 6.90
N ARG A 30 -16.84 -45.48 6.49
CA ARG A 30 -16.91 -46.81 5.83
C ARG A 30 -15.51 -47.40 5.58
N VAL A 31 -14.78 -47.70 6.66
CA VAL A 31 -13.74 -48.75 6.65
C VAL A 31 -13.79 -49.46 8.01
N ALA A 32 -14.95 -50.01 8.33
CA ALA A 32 -15.09 -51.07 9.32
C ALA A 32 -15.82 -52.21 8.61
N SER A 33 -15.34 -53.44 8.82
CA SER A 33 -15.82 -54.70 8.24
C SER A 33 -15.27 -55.09 6.85
N THR A 34 -14.07 -55.67 6.83
CA THR A 34 -13.88 -57.04 6.29
C THR A 34 -12.48 -57.54 6.68
N TYR A 35 -12.38 -58.86 6.90
CA TYR A 35 -11.22 -59.66 7.33
C TYR A 35 -11.04 -59.86 8.85
N ARG A 36 -11.74 -60.90 9.35
CA ARG A 36 -11.28 -61.75 10.47
C ARG A 36 -10.37 -62.84 9.89
N ILE A 37 -9.17 -63.00 10.46
CA ILE A 37 -8.34 -64.21 10.32
C ILE A 37 -8.10 -64.78 11.72
N PRO A 38 -8.21 -66.11 11.95
CA PRO A 38 -8.10 -66.72 13.27
C PRO A 38 -6.68 -66.65 13.86
N GLN A 39 -6.62 -66.49 15.18
CA GLN A 39 -5.40 -66.59 15.99
C GLN A 39 -4.88 -68.03 16.02
N GLN A 40 -3.68 -68.25 15.51
CA GLN A 40 -2.62 -69.12 16.08
C GLN A 40 -1.41 -69.12 15.13
N TYR A 41 -0.22 -69.23 15.70
CA TYR A 41 1.13 -68.99 15.13
C TYR A 41 1.65 -67.55 15.25
N PHE A 42 2.00 -67.25 16.50
CA PHE A 42 2.88 -66.18 16.93
C PHE A 42 4.36 -66.42 16.54
N HIS A 43 5.08 -65.30 16.48
CA HIS A 43 6.54 -65.14 16.59
C HIS A 43 7.40 -65.29 15.33
N GLN A 44 7.70 -64.14 14.70
CA GLN A 44 9.07 -63.62 14.39
C GLN A 44 9.14 -62.64 13.21
N HIS A 45 8.03 -62.31 12.52
CA HIS A 45 8.08 -61.47 11.30
C HIS A 45 7.50 -60.04 11.42
N HIS A 46 7.19 -59.54 12.63
CA HIS A 46 6.57 -58.21 12.77
C HIS A 46 7.54 -57.03 12.74
N ASN A 47 8.82 -57.20 13.13
CA ASN A 47 9.76 -56.08 13.19
C ASN A 47 10.36 -55.72 11.81
N ILE A 48 10.55 -56.70 10.92
CA ILE A 48 11.14 -56.45 9.59
C ILE A 48 10.15 -55.71 8.67
N LYS A 49 8.83 -55.99 8.75
CA LYS A 49 7.82 -55.30 7.92
C LYS A 49 7.61 -53.84 8.33
N ILE A 50 7.73 -53.51 9.62
CA ILE A 50 7.52 -52.14 10.11
C ILE A 50 8.72 -51.25 9.77
N GLU A 51 9.95 -51.76 9.89
CA GLU A 51 11.15 -51.00 9.49
C GLU A 51 11.19 -50.77 7.98
N THR A 52 10.83 -51.77 7.18
CA THR A 52 10.80 -51.63 5.71
C THR A 52 9.68 -50.66 5.27
N ALA A 53 8.51 -50.69 5.91
CA ALA A 53 7.42 -49.74 5.64
C ALA A 53 7.78 -48.31 6.06
N ASN A 54 8.47 -48.13 7.20
CA ASN A 54 8.94 -46.81 7.64
C ASN A 54 10.08 -46.27 6.76
N TYR A 55 10.95 -47.15 6.26
CA TYR A 55 12.02 -46.79 5.32
C TYR A 55 11.45 -46.36 3.96
N ILE A 56 10.50 -47.13 3.41
CA ILE A 56 9.80 -46.79 2.16
C ILE A 56 8.95 -45.52 2.34
N ALA A 57 8.25 -45.36 3.48
CA ALA A 57 7.51 -44.13 3.79
C ALA A 57 8.44 -42.91 3.91
N ASN A 58 9.67 -43.08 4.40
CA ASN A 58 10.67 -42.01 4.45
C ASN A 58 11.28 -41.70 3.09
N ILE A 59 11.45 -42.68 2.21
CA ILE A 59 11.88 -42.46 0.82
C ILE A 59 10.77 -41.77 0.02
N ILE A 60 9.51 -42.22 0.14
CA ILE A 60 8.35 -41.59 -0.47
C ILE A 60 8.18 -40.17 0.09
N LYS A 61 8.29 -39.95 1.41
CA LYS A 61 8.31 -38.58 1.98
C LYS A 61 9.46 -37.76 1.39
N LYS A 62 10.69 -38.28 1.33
CA LYS A 62 11.84 -37.54 0.76
C LYS A 62 11.68 -37.24 -0.73
N GLN A 63 11.10 -38.14 -1.52
CA GLN A 63 10.79 -37.93 -2.94
C GLN A 63 9.62 -36.94 -3.10
N TYR A 64 8.57 -37.05 -2.30
CA TYR A 64 7.46 -36.08 -2.25
C TYR A 64 7.93 -34.69 -1.80
N PHE A 65 8.95 -34.60 -0.92
CA PHE A 65 9.59 -33.35 -0.51
C PHE A 65 10.62 -32.82 -1.52
N LYS A 66 11.22 -33.68 -2.36
CA LYS A 66 12.11 -33.26 -3.47
C LYS A 66 11.32 -32.81 -4.70
N GLU A 67 10.20 -33.45 -5.01
CA GLU A 67 9.33 -33.08 -6.14
C GLU A 67 8.45 -31.86 -5.85
N ASN A 68 8.06 -31.63 -4.58
CA ASN A 68 7.37 -30.39 -4.15
C ASN A 68 8.31 -29.21 -3.83
N ARG A 69 9.58 -29.24 -4.27
CA ARG A 69 10.48 -28.07 -4.26
C ARG A 69 10.44 -27.25 -5.55
N LYS A 70 9.53 -27.55 -6.47
CA LYS A 70 9.14 -26.62 -7.54
C LYS A 70 7.83 -25.94 -7.14
N SER A 71 7.95 -24.64 -6.87
CA SER A 71 6.90 -23.65 -6.55
C SER A 71 6.01 -23.90 -5.33
N LYS A 72 6.58 -23.95 -4.12
CA LYS A 72 5.95 -23.22 -3.01
C LYS A 72 6.41 -21.78 -3.14
N SER A 73 5.52 -20.86 -3.50
CA SER A 73 5.82 -19.43 -3.41
C SER A 73 6.14 -19.12 -1.95
N PHE A 74 7.42 -18.94 -1.61
CA PHE A 74 7.78 -18.31 -0.36
C PHE A 74 7.16 -16.90 -0.42
N LYS A 75 6.05 -16.69 0.29
CA LYS A 75 5.53 -15.35 0.48
C LYS A 75 6.61 -14.58 1.23
N LYS A 76 7.18 -13.57 0.58
CA LYS A 76 8.17 -12.72 1.21
C LYS A 76 7.53 -12.08 2.44
N PRO A 77 8.24 -12.01 3.59
CA PRO A 77 7.73 -11.30 4.74
C PRO A 77 7.51 -9.83 4.38
N PHE A 78 6.51 -9.22 4.99
CA PHE A 78 6.14 -7.83 4.76
C PHE A 78 6.36 -7.05 6.04
N GLY A 79 7.16 -5.98 5.96
CA GLY A 79 7.38 -5.01 7.03
C GLY A 79 7.99 -5.57 8.31
N LYS A 80 8.68 -6.71 8.28
CA LYS A 80 9.19 -7.35 9.49
C LYS A 80 10.42 -6.62 10.03
N ALA A 81 10.38 -6.15 11.28
CA ALA A 81 11.56 -5.59 11.92
C ALA A 81 12.52 -6.70 12.40
N ILE A 82 13.82 -6.51 12.14
CA ILE A 82 14.88 -7.43 12.53
C ILE A 82 16.13 -6.66 12.96
N LYS A 83 17.00 -7.30 13.75
CA LYS A 83 18.32 -6.73 14.07
C LYS A 83 19.18 -6.65 12.81
N TYR A 84 20.06 -5.65 12.75
CA TYR A 84 20.85 -5.36 11.57
C TYR A 84 21.78 -6.51 11.16
N GLU A 85 22.33 -7.21 12.15
CA GLU A 85 23.17 -8.40 11.95
C GLU A 85 22.46 -9.55 11.19
N PHE A 86 21.13 -9.58 11.23
CA PHE A 86 20.30 -10.58 10.54
C PHE A 86 19.66 -10.05 9.26
N LEU A 87 19.96 -8.82 8.84
CA LEU A 87 19.39 -8.22 7.63
C LEU A 87 19.84 -9.01 6.39
N PRO A 88 18.90 -9.63 5.63
CA PRO A 88 19.27 -10.46 4.49
C PRO A 88 19.77 -9.59 3.34
N LYS A 89 21.04 -9.81 2.95
CA LYS A 89 21.69 -9.08 1.84
C LYS A 89 21.54 -9.81 0.50
N ALA A 90 21.43 -11.13 0.53
CA ALA A 90 21.18 -11.94 -0.66
C ALA A 90 19.70 -11.79 -1.07
N ASP A 91 19.46 -11.55 -2.37
CA ASP A 91 18.12 -11.37 -2.96
C ASP A 91 17.32 -10.12 -2.58
N TYR A 92 17.94 -9.18 -1.87
CA TYR A 92 17.34 -7.90 -1.51
C TYR A 92 18.22 -6.72 -1.92
N ARG A 93 17.57 -5.62 -2.30
CA ARG A 93 18.19 -4.30 -2.44
C ARG A 93 18.04 -3.59 -1.10
N ILE A 94 19.16 -3.08 -0.58
CA ILE A 94 19.20 -2.41 0.73
C ILE A 94 19.31 -0.90 0.52
N ILE A 95 18.31 -0.18 1.02
CA ILE A 95 18.28 1.27 1.06
C ILE A 95 18.61 1.71 2.49
N ALA A 96 19.68 2.49 2.67
CA ALA A 96 20.08 3.02 3.95
C ALA A 96 19.71 4.51 4.06
N VAL A 97 18.78 4.83 4.96
CA VAL A 97 18.32 6.19 5.25
C VAL A 97 19.03 6.66 6.52
N LYS A 98 20.06 7.48 6.36
CA LYS A 98 20.90 8.00 7.44
C LYS A 98 20.51 9.42 7.82
N PHE A 99 20.07 9.60 9.06
CA PHE A 99 19.83 10.89 9.68
C PHE A 99 21.10 11.36 10.40
N THR A 100 21.49 12.60 10.18
CA THR A 100 22.71 13.21 10.75
C THR A 100 22.44 14.38 11.68
N SER A 101 21.19 14.84 11.78
CA SER A 101 20.81 15.86 12.75
C SER A 101 19.30 15.83 13.03
N THR A 102 18.92 16.55 14.08
CA THR A 102 17.53 16.86 14.46
C THR A 102 17.37 18.37 14.55
N TRP A 103 16.15 18.89 14.41
CA TRP A 103 15.91 20.34 14.37
C TRP A 103 16.39 21.12 15.61
N GLY A 104 16.43 20.48 16.78
CA GLY A 104 16.86 21.10 18.04
C GLY A 104 18.11 20.51 18.67
N ASN A 105 18.92 19.77 17.91
CA ASN A 105 20.06 19.00 18.44
C ASN A 105 19.67 18.13 19.65
N SER A 106 18.50 17.50 19.57
CA SER A 106 17.97 16.66 20.62
C SER A 106 18.77 15.36 20.74
N SER A 107 18.82 14.82 21.95
CA SER A 107 19.35 13.47 22.22
C SER A 107 18.41 12.34 21.77
N HIS A 108 17.31 12.70 21.08
CA HIS A 108 16.32 11.77 20.56
C HIS A 108 15.93 12.17 19.13
N ILE A 109 15.57 11.19 18.32
CA ILE A 109 15.05 11.38 16.97
C ILE A 109 13.62 10.88 16.88
N LYS A 110 12.75 11.69 16.27
CA LYS A 110 11.35 11.37 15.98
C LYS A 110 11.08 11.32 14.48
N LEU A 111 10.27 10.35 14.08
CA LEU A 111 9.75 10.23 12.72
C LEU A 111 8.31 9.71 12.72
N ALA A 112 7.50 10.21 11.79
CA ALA A 112 6.15 9.69 11.58
C ALA A 112 6.17 8.42 10.72
N PHE A 113 6.75 8.48 9.51
CA PHE A 113 6.86 7.31 8.63
C PHE A 113 7.88 7.50 7.51
N ILE A 114 8.26 6.38 6.88
CA ILE A 114 9.06 6.33 5.65
C ILE A 114 8.35 5.43 4.63
N SER A 115 8.34 5.84 3.35
CA SER A 115 7.81 5.01 2.25
C SER A 115 8.67 5.11 1.00
N LEU A 116 8.67 4.02 0.21
CA LEU A 116 9.47 3.87 -1.00
C LEU A 116 8.54 3.82 -2.21
N PHE A 117 8.98 4.37 -3.34
CA PHE A 117 8.20 4.45 -4.57
C PHE A 117 9.05 4.11 -5.79
N ASP A 118 8.44 3.42 -6.76
CA ASP A 118 9.07 3.05 -8.04
C ASP A 118 9.01 4.20 -9.08
N GLN A 119 9.46 3.92 -10.31
CA GLN A 119 9.46 4.89 -11.41
C GLN A 119 8.06 5.41 -11.77
N GLN A 120 7.02 4.61 -11.53
CA GLN A 120 5.63 4.98 -11.75
C GLN A 120 4.98 5.55 -10.48
N GLN A 121 5.79 5.85 -9.44
CA GLN A 121 5.36 6.28 -8.11
C GLN A 121 4.36 5.32 -7.45
N LYS A 122 4.44 4.03 -7.77
CA LYS A 122 3.71 3.02 -7.03
C LYS A 122 4.46 2.72 -5.73
N PRO A 123 3.76 2.61 -4.58
CA PRO A 123 4.39 2.20 -3.33
C PRO A 123 5.11 0.86 -3.46
N ILE A 124 6.34 0.83 -2.98
CA ILE A 124 7.18 -0.36 -2.90
C ILE A 124 7.02 -0.95 -1.50
N GLU A 125 6.71 -2.24 -1.48
CA GLU A 125 6.63 -3.01 -0.24
C GLU A 125 8.03 -3.25 0.34
N VAL A 126 8.22 -2.85 1.60
CA VAL A 126 9.44 -3.15 2.36
C VAL A 126 9.30 -4.53 2.97
N CYS A 127 10.24 -5.43 2.69
CA CYS A 127 10.23 -6.78 3.24
C CYS A 127 10.76 -6.82 4.68
N PHE A 128 11.86 -6.11 4.93
CA PHE A 128 12.48 -6.01 6.25
C PHE A 128 12.92 -4.58 6.55
N ILE A 129 12.83 -4.22 7.83
CA ILE A 129 13.36 -2.97 8.36
C ILE A 129 14.34 -3.24 9.50
N SER A 130 15.40 -2.45 9.56
CA SER A 130 16.40 -2.52 10.63
C SER A 130 17.02 -1.15 10.89
N SER A 131 17.86 -1.03 11.90
CA SER A 131 18.56 0.22 12.22
C SER A 131 19.95 0.04 12.81
N ILE A 132 20.74 1.11 12.72
CA ILE A 132 21.94 1.33 13.52
C ILE A 132 21.90 2.78 14.03
N PRO A 133 22.00 3.04 15.35
CA PRO A 133 22.07 2.07 16.45
C PRO A 133 20.84 1.15 16.54
N GLU A 134 20.96 0.06 17.32
CA GLU A 134 19.83 -0.83 17.59
C GLU A 134 18.77 -0.09 18.40
N VAL A 135 17.51 -0.21 17.98
CA VAL A 135 16.35 0.38 18.67
C VAL A 135 16.07 -0.29 20.00
N SER A 136 15.38 0.43 20.89
CA SER A 136 14.89 -0.12 22.14
C SER A 136 13.85 -1.24 21.96
N SER A 137 13.07 -1.19 20.87
CA SER A 137 12.05 -2.18 20.53
C SER A 137 11.91 -2.33 19.01
N LEU A 138 11.95 -3.57 18.49
CA LEU A 138 11.76 -3.81 17.06
C LEU A 138 10.39 -3.33 16.55
N THR A 139 9.35 -3.38 17.38
CA THR A 139 8.00 -2.91 17.03
C THR A 139 7.98 -1.40 16.74
N SER A 140 8.89 -0.61 17.33
CA SER A 140 8.98 0.82 17.02
C SER A 140 9.44 1.05 15.57
N LEU A 141 10.30 0.20 15.01
CA LEU A 141 10.67 0.27 13.60
C LEU A 141 9.51 -0.09 12.67
N GLU A 142 8.69 -1.08 13.04
CA GLU A 142 7.53 -1.47 12.23
C GLU A 142 6.52 -0.32 12.10
N SER A 143 6.38 0.50 13.14
CA SER A 143 5.50 1.68 13.09
C SER A 143 5.93 2.68 12.03
N ILE A 144 7.21 2.76 11.66
CA ILE A 144 7.72 3.67 10.62
C ILE A 144 7.15 3.31 9.23
N LEU A 145 6.80 2.05 9.00
CA LEU A 145 6.25 1.58 7.72
C LEU A 145 4.74 1.82 7.59
N ASP A 146 4.06 2.16 8.69
CA ASP A 146 2.66 2.59 8.64
C ASP A 146 2.58 4.02 8.09
N THR A 147 2.07 4.19 6.87
CA THR A 147 1.95 5.49 6.19
C THR A 147 0.67 6.25 6.56
N THR A 148 0.04 5.93 7.69
CA THR A 148 -1.14 6.66 8.17
C THR A 148 -0.76 8.09 8.55
N TYR A 149 -1.43 9.05 7.93
CA TYR A 149 -1.30 10.47 8.27
C TYR A 149 -2.12 10.80 9.52
N GLY A 150 -1.50 11.46 10.50
CA GLY A 150 -2.17 11.82 11.76
C GLY A 150 -2.09 10.72 12.81
N LYS A 151 -0.91 10.12 12.96
CA LYS A 151 -0.58 9.26 14.08
C LYS A 151 -0.66 10.05 15.39
N GLU A 152 -1.18 9.38 16.42
CA GLU A 152 -1.08 9.85 17.81
C GLU A 152 0.38 9.72 18.28
N ASP A 153 0.75 10.46 19.33
CA ASP A 153 2.15 10.54 19.79
C ASP A 153 2.74 9.18 20.19
N GLU A 154 1.92 8.23 20.67
CA GLU A 154 2.36 6.87 21.04
C GLU A 154 2.71 6.02 19.82
N GLN A 155 2.24 6.39 18.63
CA GLN A 155 2.50 5.70 17.37
C GLN A 155 3.70 6.29 16.62
N ILE A 156 4.19 7.45 17.06
CA ILE A 156 5.35 8.11 16.50
C ILE A 156 6.62 7.36 16.91
N PHE A 157 7.46 7.08 15.92
CA PHE A 157 8.78 6.52 16.19
C PHE A 157 9.62 7.53 16.98
N CYS A 158 10.21 7.09 18.09
CA CYS A 158 11.06 7.91 18.95
C CYS A 158 12.17 7.04 19.54
N GLU A 159 13.43 7.39 19.28
CA GLU A 159 14.60 6.65 19.76
C GLU A 159 15.74 7.57 20.16
N LYS A 160 16.72 7.05 20.90
CA LYS A 160 17.93 7.80 21.26
C LYS A 160 18.73 8.18 20.00
N PHE A 161 19.17 9.42 19.97
CA PHE A 161 19.96 10.00 18.89
C PHE A 161 21.24 10.58 19.47
N ASN A 162 22.37 10.04 19.01
CA ASN A 162 23.70 10.52 19.38
C ASN A 162 24.27 11.29 18.17
N ASP A 163 25.13 10.66 17.38
CA ASP A 163 25.77 11.31 16.21
C ASP A 163 24.99 11.09 14.92
N SER A 164 24.46 9.88 14.72
CA SER A 164 23.64 9.55 13.56
C SER A 164 22.76 8.35 13.83
N PHE A 165 21.66 8.27 13.09
CA PHE A 165 20.73 7.15 13.16
C PHE A 165 20.42 6.70 11.74
N THR A 166 20.64 5.42 11.43
CA THR A 166 20.46 4.87 10.09
C THR A 166 19.38 3.81 10.11
N ILE A 167 18.38 3.96 9.25
CA ILE A 167 17.33 2.97 9.02
C ILE A 167 17.65 2.23 7.72
N PHE A 168 17.60 0.92 7.74
CA PHE A 168 17.82 0.05 6.59
C PHE A 168 16.50 -0.55 6.15
N LEU A 169 16.19 -0.41 4.86
CA LEU A 169 14.98 -0.93 4.23
C LEU A 169 15.40 -1.97 3.19
N ALA A 170 14.99 -3.21 3.38
CA ALA A 170 15.23 -4.29 2.42
C ALA A 170 14.00 -4.47 1.51
N VAL A 171 14.20 -4.30 0.21
CA VAL A 171 13.18 -4.51 -0.83
C VAL A 171 13.62 -5.62 -1.79
N ASP A 172 12.67 -6.18 -2.54
CA ASP A 172 12.98 -7.17 -3.57
C ASP A 172 14.06 -6.66 -4.54
N LYS A 173 15.10 -7.46 -4.81
CA LYS A 173 16.20 -7.08 -5.71
C LYS A 173 15.75 -6.60 -7.10
N ASN A 174 14.60 -7.08 -7.58
CA ASN A 174 14.07 -6.75 -8.91
C ASN A 174 13.25 -5.45 -8.91
N VAL A 175 13.00 -4.87 -7.75
CA VAL A 175 12.28 -3.61 -7.62
C VAL A 175 13.27 -2.47 -7.59
N GLU A 176 13.03 -1.46 -8.44
CA GLU A 176 13.83 -0.26 -8.51
C GLU A 176 13.18 0.85 -7.68
N VAL A 177 13.92 1.39 -6.71
CA VAL A 177 13.47 2.51 -5.88
C VAL A 177 13.84 3.80 -6.60
N LYS A 178 12.87 4.70 -6.80
CA LYS A 178 13.08 6.01 -7.45
C LYS A 178 12.80 7.19 -6.56
N THR A 179 11.94 7.03 -5.56
CA THR A 179 11.63 8.10 -4.62
C THR A 179 11.46 7.55 -3.22
N ILE A 180 11.94 8.31 -2.25
CA ILE A 180 11.88 7.98 -0.83
C ILE A 180 11.19 9.14 -0.15
N ARG A 181 10.12 8.82 0.57
CA ARG A 181 9.30 9.78 1.28
C ARG A 181 9.54 9.63 2.76
N ILE A 182 9.81 10.74 3.44
CA ILE A 182 10.13 10.78 4.86
C ILE A 182 9.27 11.85 5.50
N PHE A 183 8.55 11.52 6.57
CA PHE A 183 7.67 12.46 7.27
C PHE A 183 8.04 12.59 8.74
N ASN A 184 8.10 13.83 9.22
CA ASN A 184 8.13 14.16 10.64
C ASN A 184 6.71 14.18 11.23
N PRO A 185 6.59 14.07 12.57
CA PRO A 185 5.32 14.20 13.28
C PRO A 185 4.65 15.56 13.04
N ARG A 186 3.33 15.63 13.21
CA ARG A 186 2.55 16.87 13.02
C ARG A 186 2.80 17.90 14.13
N VAL A 187 3.07 17.43 15.34
CA VAL A 187 3.45 18.27 16.47
C VAL A 187 4.93 18.54 16.34
N LYS A 188 5.31 19.81 16.22
CA LYS A 188 6.72 20.22 16.12
C LYS A 188 7.47 19.75 17.36
N SER A 189 8.63 19.15 17.17
CA SER A 189 9.53 18.75 18.23
C SER A 189 10.98 19.06 17.87
N GLU A 190 11.77 19.42 18.88
CA GLU A 190 13.23 19.53 18.77
C GLU A 190 13.89 18.19 18.36
N SER A 191 13.21 17.07 18.63
CA SER A 191 13.62 15.73 18.22
C SER A 191 13.27 15.38 16.78
N ASP A 192 12.54 16.23 16.04
CA ASP A 192 12.18 15.97 14.65
C ASP A 192 13.45 15.78 13.80
N ALA A 193 13.47 14.74 12.97
CA ALA A 193 14.59 14.49 12.07
C ALA A 193 14.80 15.70 11.13
N LYS A 194 16.06 16.10 10.92
CA LYS A 194 16.39 17.23 10.05
C LYS A 194 17.21 16.77 8.85
N ASP A 195 18.53 16.64 9.01
CA ASP A 195 19.41 16.30 7.88
C ASP A 195 19.37 14.81 7.59
N VAL A 196 19.09 14.44 6.34
CA VAL A 196 19.00 13.06 5.89
C VAL A 196 19.82 12.82 4.62
N LYS A 197 20.47 11.66 4.56
CA LYS A 197 21.19 11.12 3.40
C LYS A 197 20.70 9.71 3.15
N VAL A 198 20.38 9.39 1.91
CA VAL A 198 19.93 8.08 1.52
C VAL A 198 20.94 7.43 0.60
N PHE A 199 21.25 6.16 0.85
CA PHE A 199 22.20 5.36 0.10
C PHE A 199 21.55 4.10 -0.42
N GLU A 200 21.97 3.69 -1.61
CA GLU A 200 21.77 2.35 -2.12
C GLU A 200 23.14 1.68 -2.27
N GLY A 201 23.45 0.73 -1.40
CA GLY A 201 24.82 0.22 -1.28
C GLY A 201 25.81 1.38 -0.98
N PRO A 202 26.90 1.54 -1.77
CA PRO A 202 27.84 2.64 -1.59
C PRO A 202 27.42 3.96 -2.27
N ILE A 203 26.32 3.97 -3.05
CA ILE A 203 25.93 5.11 -3.88
C ILE A 203 25.00 6.03 -3.09
N LEU A 204 25.28 7.34 -3.08
CA LEU A 204 24.38 8.35 -2.54
C LEU A 204 23.18 8.50 -3.49
N PHE A 205 22.03 8.01 -3.03
CA PHE A 205 20.75 8.07 -3.73
C PHE A 205 20.11 9.46 -3.66
N GLY A 206 20.16 10.10 -2.49
CA GLY A 206 19.53 11.40 -2.25
C GLY A 206 19.97 12.03 -0.93
N ARG A 207 19.78 13.34 -0.79
CA ARG A 207 20.00 14.06 0.47
C ARG A 207 19.06 15.25 0.57
N GLY A 208 18.75 15.68 1.78
CA GLY A 208 17.96 16.88 2.02
C GLY A 208 17.69 17.11 3.49
N GLU A 209 16.86 18.12 3.76
CA GLU A 209 16.31 18.39 5.09
C GLU A 209 14.85 17.93 5.14
N VAL A 210 14.46 17.26 6.23
CA VAL A 210 13.08 16.88 6.51
C VAL A 210 12.43 18.02 7.30
N PRO A 211 11.40 18.70 6.78
CA PRO A 211 10.76 19.81 7.47
C PRO A 211 10.01 19.34 8.73
N GLN A 212 9.95 20.18 9.77
CA GLN A 212 9.07 19.93 10.93
C GLN A 212 7.60 19.97 10.49
N LYS A 213 6.73 19.22 11.18
CA LYS A 213 5.28 19.12 10.87
C LYS A 213 4.93 18.56 9.50
N PHE A 214 5.92 18.20 8.68
CA PHE A 214 5.72 17.80 7.29
C PHE A 214 6.75 16.76 6.84
N GLY A 215 6.80 16.47 5.55
CA GLY A 215 7.73 15.50 4.98
C GLY A 215 8.40 15.97 3.71
N VAL A 216 9.34 15.16 3.24
CA VAL A 216 10.13 15.40 2.03
C VAL A 216 10.09 14.16 1.14
N ASN A 217 10.02 14.39 -0.18
CA ASN A 217 10.20 13.36 -1.20
C ASN A 217 11.60 13.52 -1.80
N LEU A 218 12.50 12.58 -1.48
CA LEU A 218 13.84 12.51 -2.03
C LEU A 218 13.80 11.62 -3.27
N ALA A 219 13.87 12.25 -4.44
CA ALA A 219 14.06 11.55 -5.70
C ALA A 219 15.52 11.12 -5.86
N MET A 220 15.73 10.05 -6.61
CA MET A 220 17.06 9.63 -7.05
C MET A 220 17.78 10.83 -7.68
N LEU A 221 18.97 11.17 -7.16
CA LEU A 221 19.80 12.19 -7.78
C LEU A 221 20.04 11.78 -9.24
N PRO A 222 19.75 12.65 -10.22
CA PRO A 222 20.07 12.37 -11.60
C PRO A 222 21.56 12.04 -11.65
N GLU A 223 21.90 10.93 -12.31
CA GLU A 223 23.29 10.75 -12.69
C GLU A 223 23.71 12.00 -13.48
N ILE A 224 24.69 12.70 -12.89
CA ILE A 224 25.71 13.53 -13.53
C ILE A 224 25.51 15.06 -13.45
N TYR A 225 26.60 15.73 -13.03
CA TYR A 225 27.13 16.97 -13.61
C TYR A 225 27.09 16.91 -15.15
N LYS A 226 25.91 17.00 -15.77
CA LYS A 226 25.76 17.23 -17.21
C LYS A 226 24.59 18.20 -17.36
N SER A 227 25.00 19.46 -17.25
CA SER A 227 24.41 20.70 -17.77
C SER A 227 22.90 20.67 -18.07
N PRO A 228 22.08 21.49 -17.38
CA PRO A 228 20.66 21.55 -17.64
C PRO A 228 20.38 22.13 -19.02
N SER A 229 19.64 21.38 -19.84
CA SER A 229 19.02 21.89 -21.06
C SER A 229 18.08 23.05 -20.69
N LYS A 230 18.39 24.25 -21.21
CA LYS A 230 17.60 25.47 -21.11
C LYS A 230 16.21 25.27 -21.71
N ASN A 231 15.23 24.93 -20.89
CA ASN A 231 13.80 25.16 -21.14
C ASN A 231 13.07 25.09 -19.80
N ILE A 232 13.24 26.14 -18.99
CA ILE A 232 12.59 26.30 -17.69
C ILE A 232 11.16 26.80 -17.95
N LYS A 233 10.16 25.92 -17.78
CA LYS A 233 8.77 26.37 -17.65
C LYS A 233 8.64 27.03 -16.27
N LYS A 234 8.21 28.29 -16.23
CA LYS A 234 7.83 28.96 -14.98
C LYS A 234 6.63 28.20 -14.38
N PHE A 235 6.80 27.62 -13.20
CA PHE A 235 5.70 27.00 -12.47
C PHE A 235 5.07 28.01 -11.52
N VAL A 236 3.76 27.91 -11.34
CA VAL A 236 3.03 28.61 -10.29
C VAL A 236 3.22 27.77 -9.02
N GLY A 237 3.95 28.30 -8.05
CA GLY A 237 4.12 27.67 -6.75
C GLY A 237 3.70 28.65 -5.66
N HIS A 238 3.09 28.14 -4.61
CA HIS A 238 2.85 28.93 -3.41
C HIS A 238 4.20 29.12 -2.72
N GLN A 239 4.56 30.37 -2.46
CA GLN A 239 5.80 30.70 -1.76
C GLN A 239 5.46 31.10 -0.34
N ASP A 240 5.96 30.33 0.62
CA ASP A 240 5.93 30.70 2.03
C ASP A 240 7.37 30.95 2.54
N GLN A 241 7.49 31.19 3.84
CA GLN A 241 8.79 31.42 4.50
C GLN A 241 9.74 30.21 4.45
N PHE A 242 9.27 29.04 4.03
CA PHE A 242 10.04 27.80 3.93
C PHE A 242 10.40 27.44 2.47
N GLY A 243 9.94 28.22 1.49
CA GLY A 243 10.30 28.08 0.09
C GLY A 243 9.10 28.09 -0.85
N THR A 244 9.32 27.69 -2.11
CA THR A 244 8.26 27.58 -3.10
C THR A 244 7.78 26.14 -3.18
N ILE A 245 6.52 25.88 -2.83
CA ILE A 245 5.84 24.60 -3.04
C ILE A 245 5.25 24.63 -4.46
N PRO A 246 5.76 23.82 -5.39
CA PRO A 246 5.21 23.75 -6.73
C PRO A 246 3.86 23.03 -6.68
N PHE A 247 2.82 23.65 -7.22
CA PHE A 247 1.49 23.03 -7.32
C PHE A 247 1.16 22.74 -8.77
N LYS A 248 0.69 21.52 -9.03
CA LYS A 248 0.11 21.15 -10.33
C LYS A 248 -1.37 21.54 -10.33
N LYS A 249 -1.83 22.12 -11.44
CA LYS A 249 -3.26 22.28 -11.74
C LYS A 249 -3.80 20.97 -12.31
N TYR A 250 -4.96 20.55 -11.84
CA TYR A 250 -5.66 19.34 -12.25
C TYR A 250 -6.93 19.69 -13.03
N GLU A 251 -7.18 18.96 -14.11
CA GLU A 251 -8.41 19.02 -14.89
C GLU A 251 -9.45 18.04 -14.35
N THR A 252 -8.99 16.88 -13.87
CA THR A 252 -9.87 15.81 -13.41
C THR A 252 -9.34 15.09 -12.17
N LEU A 253 -10.26 14.67 -11.29
CA LEU A 253 -10.00 13.73 -10.20
C LEU A 253 -10.89 12.50 -10.38
N LYS A 254 -10.30 11.31 -10.27
CA LYS A 254 -11.01 10.04 -10.40
C LYS A 254 -10.82 9.17 -9.16
N ILE A 255 -11.91 8.90 -8.47
CA ILE A 255 -11.98 8.06 -7.27
C ILE A 255 -12.66 6.74 -7.64
N THR A 256 -11.92 5.65 -7.64
CA THR A 256 -12.43 4.30 -7.89
C THR A 256 -12.59 3.57 -6.57
N ILE A 257 -13.77 3.03 -6.28
CA ILE A 257 -14.03 2.24 -5.08
C ILE A 257 -13.63 0.80 -5.36
N LEU A 258 -12.69 0.29 -4.56
CA LEU A 258 -12.19 -1.08 -4.67
C LEU A 258 -12.91 -2.03 -3.72
N GLU A 259 -13.40 -1.51 -2.58
CA GLU A 259 -14.05 -2.30 -1.54
C GLU A 259 -14.97 -1.41 -0.69
N THR A 260 -16.13 -1.92 -0.28
CA THR A 260 -17.03 -1.34 0.73
C THR A 260 -16.90 -2.10 2.06
N TYR A 261 -17.48 -1.58 3.15
CA TYR A 261 -17.46 -2.30 4.44
C TYR A 261 -18.48 -3.44 4.52
N ASN A 262 -19.45 -3.47 3.61
CA ASN A 262 -20.48 -4.49 3.48
C ASN A 262 -20.20 -5.43 2.30
N SER A 263 -20.96 -6.52 2.24
CA SER A 263 -21.08 -7.39 1.06
C SER A 263 -22.35 -7.13 0.25
N ARG A 264 -23.18 -6.20 0.72
CA ARG A 264 -24.41 -5.77 0.04
C ARG A 264 -23.96 -4.75 -1.00
N ASN A 265 -24.19 -4.99 -2.29
CA ASN A 265 -23.76 -4.18 -3.42
C ASN A 265 -24.30 -2.73 -3.36
N ILE A 266 -23.93 -1.95 -2.35
CA ILE A 266 -24.44 -0.63 -1.99
C ILE A 266 -23.22 0.23 -1.64
N VAL A 267 -23.20 1.44 -2.15
CA VAL A 267 -22.18 2.45 -1.87
C VAL A 267 -22.86 3.67 -1.28
N GLY A 268 -22.53 3.95 -0.03
CA GLY A 268 -22.87 5.17 0.69
C GLY A 268 -21.67 6.10 0.82
N LEU A 269 -21.91 7.40 0.73
CA LEU A 269 -20.90 8.43 0.98
C LEU A 269 -21.54 9.73 1.46
N ASN A 270 -20.95 10.40 2.44
CA ASN A 270 -21.39 11.74 2.81
C ASN A 270 -20.82 12.81 1.85
N GLY A 271 -19.61 12.59 1.34
CA GLY A 271 -19.10 13.24 0.14
C GLY A 271 -17.60 13.54 0.17
N PHE A 272 -17.17 14.42 -0.72
CA PHE A 272 -15.80 14.89 -0.84
C PHE A 272 -15.71 16.38 -0.49
N SER A 273 -14.57 16.76 0.08
CA SER A 273 -14.16 18.16 0.26
C SER A 273 -12.82 18.35 -0.43
N LEU A 274 -12.76 19.30 -1.35
CA LEU A 274 -11.56 19.62 -2.12
C LEU A 274 -11.00 20.94 -1.62
N PHE A 275 -9.68 21.03 -1.45
CA PHE A 275 -9.04 22.23 -0.92
C PHE A 275 -7.99 22.76 -1.89
N ASP A 276 -7.83 24.07 -1.96
CA ASP A 276 -6.85 24.77 -2.80
C ASP A 276 -5.47 24.92 -2.10
N GLU A 277 -4.53 25.60 -2.73
CA GLU A 277 -3.19 25.86 -2.19
C GLU A 277 -3.18 26.65 -0.87
N ASN A 278 -4.22 27.45 -0.61
CA ASN A 278 -4.34 28.26 0.61
C ASN A 278 -5.02 27.47 1.74
N GLY A 279 -5.46 26.24 1.46
CA GLY A 279 -6.23 25.42 2.40
C GLY A 279 -7.70 25.81 2.48
N GLU A 280 -8.20 26.61 1.54
CA GLU A 280 -9.60 26.99 1.44
C GLU A 280 -10.40 25.92 0.67
N LEU A 281 -11.69 25.79 1.00
CA LEU A 281 -12.56 24.82 0.35
C LEU A 281 -12.90 25.28 -1.07
N ILE A 282 -12.57 24.46 -2.07
CA ILE A 282 -12.92 24.70 -3.46
C ILE A 282 -14.44 24.60 -3.62
N ASP A 283 -15.04 25.68 -4.10
CA ASP A 283 -16.48 25.77 -4.27
C ASP A 283 -16.99 24.89 -5.43
N ARG A 284 -18.23 24.36 -5.30
CA ARG A 284 -18.89 23.55 -6.33
C ARG A 284 -18.99 24.25 -7.68
N SER A 285 -19.03 25.58 -7.69
CA SER A 285 -19.02 26.40 -8.91
C SER A 285 -17.76 26.20 -9.77
N ASN A 286 -16.64 25.72 -9.20
CA ASN A 286 -15.42 25.40 -9.97
C ASN A 286 -15.49 24.04 -10.68
N VAL A 287 -16.53 23.25 -10.44
CA VAL A 287 -16.68 21.90 -10.98
C VAL A 287 -17.65 21.92 -12.18
N GLU A 288 -17.18 21.53 -13.36
CA GLU A 288 -18.02 21.39 -14.56
C GLU A 288 -19.06 20.30 -14.35
N LYS A 289 -18.61 19.11 -13.93
CA LYS A 289 -19.47 17.94 -13.74
C LYS A 289 -18.86 16.92 -12.80
N VAL A 290 -19.74 16.17 -12.15
CA VAL A 290 -19.40 14.94 -11.43
C VAL A 290 -20.07 13.79 -12.18
N LYS A 291 -19.26 12.88 -12.73
CA LYS A 291 -19.74 11.64 -13.33
C LYS A 291 -19.54 10.50 -12.33
N PHE A 292 -20.46 9.56 -12.33
CA PHE A 292 -20.29 8.28 -11.66
C PHE A 292 -20.54 7.14 -12.65
N LYS A 293 -19.87 6.01 -12.44
CA LYS A 293 -19.96 4.81 -13.28
C LYS A 293 -20.12 3.59 -12.39
N GLY A 294 -20.90 2.61 -12.84
CA GLY A 294 -21.10 1.35 -12.10
C GLY A 294 -21.96 1.50 -10.84
N ILE A 295 -22.80 2.54 -10.79
CA ILE A 295 -23.73 2.80 -9.68
C ILE A 295 -25.10 3.14 -10.29
N CYS A 296 -26.15 2.47 -9.84
CA CYS A 296 -27.55 2.69 -10.22
C CYS A 296 -28.43 3.00 -9.00
N ASN A 297 -29.73 3.24 -9.22
CA ASN A 297 -30.72 3.54 -8.16
C ASN A 297 -30.29 4.65 -7.19
N LEU A 298 -29.74 5.72 -7.76
CA LEU A 298 -29.08 6.77 -7.02
C LEU A 298 -30.07 7.61 -6.22
N LYS A 299 -29.73 7.85 -4.97
CA LYS A 299 -30.27 8.95 -4.18
C LYS A 299 -29.27 10.10 -4.18
N GLU A 300 -29.77 11.29 -4.47
CA GLU A 300 -29.12 12.56 -4.11
C GLU A 300 -27.70 12.76 -4.68
N SER A 301 -27.52 12.63 -6.01
CA SER A 301 -26.21 12.80 -6.66
C SER A 301 -25.57 14.19 -6.45
N GLY A 302 -26.37 15.21 -6.10
CA GLY A 302 -25.90 16.57 -5.80
C GLY A 302 -25.13 16.69 -4.48
N MET A 303 -25.23 15.71 -3.58
CA MET A 303 -24.69 15.80 -2.22
C MET A 303 -23.19 15.51 -2.13
N LEU A 304 -22.57 14.96 -3.16
CA LEU A 304 -21.15 14.58 -3.16
C LEU A 304 -20.20 15.75 -2.87
N LEU A 305 -20.54 16.99 -3.24
CA LEU A 305 -19.69 18.17 -3.06
C LEU A 305 -20.35 19.26 -2.21
N LYS A 306 -21.37 18.92 -1.41
CA LYS A 306 -22.05 19.88 -0.51
C LYS A 306 -21.09 20.49 0.52
N ARG A 307 -21.34 21.70 1.01
CA ARG A 307 -20.47 22.34 2.01
C ARG A 307 -20.57 21.68 3.39
N ASN A 308 -21.77 21.43 3.89
CA ASN A 308 -21.95 20.83 5.21
C ASN A 308 -21.82 19.30 5.16
N LYS A 309 -20.77 18.76 5.78
CA LYS A 309 -20.55 17.31 5.96
C LYS A 309 -20.78 16.84 7.40
N TYR A 310 -21.16 17.70 8.33
CA TYR A 310 -21.47 17.32 9.70
C TYR A 310 -22.93 16.86 9.80
N THR A 311 -23.22 15.69 9.25
CA THR A 311 -24.56 15.08 9.26
C THR A 311 -24.48 13.58 9.52
N SER A 312 -25.56 13.05 10.07
CA SER A 312 -25.86 11.62 10.21
C SER A 312 -27.16 11.25 9.50
N GLU A 313 -27.83 12.21 8.84
CA GLU A 313 -29.10 11.99 8.17
C GLU A 313 -28.85 11.33 6.81
N VAL A 314 -29.51 10.19 6.55
CA VAL A 314 -29.34 9.46 5.27
C VAL A 314 -29.76 10.29 4.06
N ASP A 315 -30.80 11.11 4.19
CA ASP A 315 -31.33 11.93 3.10
C ASP A 315 -30.37 13.06 2.68
N ASP A 316 -29.42 13.41 3.55
CA ASP A 316 -28.35 14.34 3.20
C ASP A 316 -27.16 13.65 2.51
N MET A 317 -27.13 12.32 2.38
CA MET A 317 -25.97 11.57 1.91
C MET A 317 -26.18 10.96 0.53
N PHE A 318 -25.07 10.71 -0.16
CA PHE A 318 -25.08 9.94 -1.40
C PHE A 318 -25.27 8.46 -1.08
N LEU A 319 -26.19 7.81 -1.79
CA LEU A 319 -26.42 6.37 -1.71
C LEU A 319 -26.77 5.82 -3.09
N GLY A 320 -26.25 4.65 -3.44
CA GLY A 320 -26.63 3.95 -4.66
C GLY A 320 -26.20 2.50 -4.67
N ASP A 321 -26.78 1.74 -5.59
CA ASP A 321 -26.50 0.31 -5.76
C ASP A 321 -25.34 0.12 -6.73
N VAL A 322 -24.40 -0.75 -6.37
CA VAL A 322 -23.30 -1.15 -7.24
C VAL A 322 -23.83 -2.08 -8.32
N GLU A 323 -23.65 -1.68 -9.58
CA GLU A 323 -24.00 -2.52 -10.72
C GLU A 323 -23.18 -3.80 -10.72
N LYS A 324 -23.82 -4.93 -11.07
CA LYS A 324 -23.17 -6.23 -11.11
C LYS A 324 -21.94 -6.21 -12.03
N ASP A 325 -20.83 -6.74 -11.54
CA ASP A 325 -19.54 -6.83 -12.25
C ASP A 325 -18.95 -5.48 -12.70
N LYS A 326 -19.44 -4.36 -12.15
CA LYS A 326 -18.88 -3.03 -12.37
C LYS A 326 -18.11 -2.54 -11.16
N THR A 327 -17.12 -1.67 -11.41
CA THR A 327 -16.36 -1.00 -10.36
C THR A 327 -16.90 0.43 -10.18
N PRO A 328 -17.52 0.74 -9.03
CA PRO A 328 -18.01 2.08 -8.75
C PRO A 328 -16.90 3.12 -8.86
N THR A 329 -17.14 4.16 -9.64
CA THR A 329 -16.14 5.21 -9.88
C THR A 329 -16.79 6.57 -9.90
N PHE A 330 -16.21 7.55 -9.20
CA PHE A 330 -16.54 8.96 -9.28
C PHE A 330 -15.46 9.71 -10.06
N GLU A 331 -15.86 10.59 -10.95
CA GLU A 331 -14.98 11.39 -11.80
C GLU A 331 -15.44 12.85 -11.72
N ILE A 332 -14.62 13.70 -11.10
CA ILE A 332 -14.87 15.14 -10.93
C ILE A 332 -14.08 15.85 -12.02
N LYS A 333 -14.76 16.61 -12.88
CA LYS A 333 -14.13 17.46 -13.89
C LYS A 333 -14.32 18.92 -13.51
N PHE A 334 -13.23 19.69 -13.52
CA PHE A 334 -13.27 21.13 -13.22
C PHE A 334 -13.60 21.95 -14.47
N LEU A 335 -14.18 23.15 -14.28
CA LEU A 335 -14.46 24.10 -15.38
C LEU A 335 -13.17 24.52 -16.08
N GLN A 336 -12.10 24.67 -15.31
CA GLN A 336 -10.75 24.96 -15.77
C GLN A 336 -9.76 24.23 -14.87
N PRO A 337 -8.53 23.94 -15.34
CA PRO A 337 -7.50 23.36 -14.49
C PRO A 337 -7.29 24.19 -13.21
N ILE A 338 -7.47 23.58 -12.03
CA ILE A 338 -7.36 24.24 -10.72
C ILE A 338 -6.36 23.49 -9.83
N ILE A 339 -5.72 24.20 -8.91
CA ILE A 339 -4.87 23.55 -7.90
C ILE A 339 -5.78 22.87 -6.87
N VAL A 340 -5.51 21.60 -6.60
CA VAL A 340 -6.12 20.88 -5.49
C VAL A 340 -4.98 20.43 -4.59
N SER A 341 -4.87 20.98 -3.39
CA SER A 341 -3.83 20.65 -2.42
C SER A 341 -4.10 19.34 -1.69
N LYS A 342 -5.37 19.08 -1.36
CA LYS A 342 -5.84 17.84 -0.75
C LYS A 342 -7.30 17.54 -1.08
N ILE A 343 -7.66 16.27 -0.98
CA ILE A 343 -9.03 15.78 -0.93
C ILE A 343 -9.29 15.17 0.44
N GLU A 344 -10.43 15.53 1.04
CA GLU A 344 -10.97 14.86 2.21
C GLU A 344 -12.19 14.03 1.80
N ILE A 345 -12.17 12.76 2.18
CA ILE A 345 -13.24 11.80 1.94
C ILE A 345 -14.03 11.64 3.24
N TRP A 346 -15.30 12.03 3.19
CA TRP A 346 -16.25 11.91 4.27
C TRP A 346 -17.11 10.69 4.00
N ASN A 347 -16.89 9.63 4.78
CA ASN A 347 -17.57 8.36 4.58
C ASN A 347 -19.07 8.45 4.95
N PHE A 348 -19.83 7.42 4.58
CA PHE A 348 -21.22 7.28 5.02
C PHE A 348 -21.31 7.27 6.55
N ASN A 349 -22.26 8.03 7.09
CA ASN A 349 -22.32 8.30 8.53
C ASN A 349 -23.74 8.17 9.11
N ALA A 350 -24.68 7.58 8.36
CA ALA A 350 -26.05 7.33 8.81
C ALA A 350 -26.12 6.02 9.61
N CYS A 351 -26.18 6.13 10.94
CA CYS A 351 -26.17 4.98 11.85
C CYS A 351 -27.52 4.30 12.01
N ASP A 352 -28.60 5.02 11.72
CA ASP A 352 -29.99 4.55 11.67
C ASP A 352 -30.25 3.63 10.46
N VAL A 353 -29.37 3.65 9.46
CA VAL A 353 -29.39 2.74 8.32
C VAL A 353 -28.41 1.59 8.51
N ASP A 354 -27.14 1.79 8.12
CA ASP A 354 -26.06 0.82 8.25
C ASP A 354 -24.74 1.49 7.85
N LEU A 355 -23.87 1.75 8.82
CA LEU A 355 -22.56 2.39 8.58
C LEU A 355 -21.67 1.56 7.64
N SER A 356 -21.91 0.24 7.52
CA SER A 356 -21.17 -0.64 6.63
C SER A 356 -21.43 -0.35 5.15
N PHE A 357 -22.42 0.49 4.82
CA PHE A 357 -22.65 0.99 3.46
C PHE A 357 -21.53 1.94 3.00
N GLY A 358 -20.71 2.42 3.92
CA GLY A 358 -19.52 3.22 3.60
C GLY A 358 -18.48 2.49 2.76
N ILE A 359 -17.66 3.29 2.08
CA ILE A 359 -16.53 2.82 1.28
C ILE A 359 -15.34 2.46 2.18
N LYS A 360 -14.57 1.43 1.82
CA LYS A 360 -13.44 0.93 2.61
C LYS A 360 -12.10 1.14 1.92
N ARG A 361 -11.94 0.72 0.66
CA ARG A 361 -10.68 0.90 -0.10
C ARG A 361 -10.94 1.67 -1.37
N ILE A 362 -10.11 2.66 -1.65
CA ILE A 362 -10.23 3.51 -2.84
C ILE A 362 -8.91 3.69 -3.55
N LYS A 363 -9.00 3.90 -4.86
CA LYS A 363 -7.92 4.29 -5.75
C LYS A 363 -8.18 5.70 -6.28
N LEU A 364 -7.23 6.60 -6.10
CA LEU A 364 -7.33 8.00 -6.56
C LEU A 364 -6.38 8.23 -7.74
N HIS A 365 -6.88 8.88 -8.79
CA HIS A 365 -6.07 9.44 -9.87
C HIS A 365 -6.37 10.93 -10.05
N ALA A 366 -5.39 11.68 -10.51
CA ALA A 366 -5.51 13.08 -10.91
C ALA A 366 -4.95 13.24 -12.33
N ASP A 367 -5.77 13.69 -13.28
CA ASP A 367 -5.46 13.67 -14.73
C ASP A 367 -4.92 12.32 -15.21
N ASP A 368 -5.61 11.23 -14.84
CA ASP A 368 -5.20 9.85 -15.10
C ASP A 368 -3.86 9.40 -14.48
N ILE A 369 -3.17 10.27 -13.74
CA ILE A 369 -1.97 9.91 -12.97
C ILE A 369 -2.40 9.31 -11.64
N PHE A 370 -1.87 8.13 -11.31
CA PHE A 370 -2.13 7.48 -10.04
C PHE A 370 -1.59 8.31 -8.87
N VAL A 371 -2.46 8.60 -7.90
CA VAL A 371 -2.11 9.35 -6.68
C VAL A 371 -1.88 8.38 -5.52
N THR A 372 -2.88 7.56 -5.18
CA THR A 372 -2.79 6.66 -4.04
C THR A 372 -3.82 5.53 -4.08
N ASN A 373 -3.58 4.52 -3.27
CA ASN A 373 -4.56 3.52 -2.86
C ASN A 373 -4.59 3.48 -1.33
N CYS A 374 -5.74 3.73 -0.71
CA CYS A 374 -5.82 3.84 0.74
C CYS A 374 -7.13 3.29 1.31
N ILE A 375 -7.10 3.03 2.61
CA ILE A 375 -8.28 2.68 3.40
C ILE A 375 -8.94 3.98 3.90
N VAL A 376 -10.27 4.04 3.77
CA VAL A 376 -11.13 5.10 4.32
C VAL A 376 -11.78 4.55 5.58
N PRO A 377 -11.63 5.19 6.77
CA PRO A 377 -12.28 4.72 7.99
C PRO A 377 -13.80 4.66 7.84
N ILE A 378 -14.44 3.68 8.48
CA ILE A 378 -15.91 3.64 8.57
C ILE A 378 -16.41 4.88 9.33
N GLY A 379 -17.60 5.39 8.97
CA GLY A 379 -18.24 6.46 9.73
C GLY A 379 -18.56 6.03 11.16
N ASN A 380 -18.78 7.00 12.04
CA ASN A 380 -19.04 6.75 13.46
C ASN A 380 -20.49 7.02 13.89
N GLY A 381 -21.36 7.42 12.96
CA GLY A 381 -22.77 7.68 13.25
C GLY A 381 -23.04 9.03 13.92
N SER A 382 -22.02 9.84 14.18
CA SER A 382 -22.15 11.10 14.91
C SER A 382 -21.85 12.27 13.99
N SER A 383 -22.82 13.16 13.80
CA SER A 383 -22.61 14.43 13.09
C SER A 383 -21.51 15.26 13.74
N LYS A 384 -21.45 15.32 15.09
CA LYS A 384 -20.45 16.07 15.86
C LYS A 384 -19.04 15.50 15.74
N LEU A 385 -18.91 14.17 15.65
CA LEU A 385 -17.62 13.49 15.60
C LEU A 385 -17.23 13.03 14.19
N ALA A 386 -18.01 13.37 13.16
CA ALA A 386 -17.81 12.91 11.78
C ALA A 386 -16.37 13.14 11.29
N LYS A 387 -15.77 14.30 11.65
CA LYS A 387 -14.40 14.67 11.27
C LYS A 387 -13.33 13.65 11.70
N ARG A 388 -13.55 12.90 12.78
CA ARG A 388 -12.60 11.88 13.28
C ARG A 388 -12.43 10.68 12.34
N THR A 389 -13.39 10.47 11.44
CA THR A 389 -13.39 9.35 10.49
C THR A 389 -13.06 9.78 9.06
N VAL A 390 -12.70 11.05 8.87
CA VAL A 390 -12.38 11.61 7.54
C VAL A 390 -11.01 11.17 7.08
N LYS A 391 -10.94 10.61 5.87
CA LYS A 391 -9.66 10.32 5.23
C LYS A 391 -9.18 11.54 4.45
N SER A 392 -8.08 12.14 4.87
CA SER A 392 -7.42 13.23 4.14
C SER A 392 -6.27 12.69 3.28
N ILE A 393 -6.22 13.10 2.02
CA ILE A 393 -5.22 12.68 1.02
C ILE A 393 -4.64 13.94 0.38
N PRO A 394 -3.34 14.23 0.56
CA PRO A 394 -2.68 15.34 -0.13
C PRO A 394 -2.46 15.02 -1.61
N LEU A 395 -2.56 16.04 -2.47
CA LEU A 395 -2.35 15.95 -3.92
C LEU A 395 -1.08 16.69 -4.39
N ASN A 396 -0.38 17.39 -3.51
CA ASN A 396 0.94 17.97 -3.82
C ASN A 396 2.04 16.91 -4.06
N ASP A 397 1.77 15.63 -3.79
CA ASP A 397 2.66 14.52 -4.11
C ASP A 397 2.63 14.09 -5.60
N CYS A 398 1.68 14.59 -6.39
CA CYS A 398 1.48 14.20 -7.80
C CYS A 398 2.27 15.06 -8.81
N LEU A 399 3.46 15.53 -8.41
CA LEU A 399 4.30 16.43 -9.22
C LEU A 399 5.20 15.71 -10.23
N GLN A 400 4.81 14.52 -10.65
CA GLN A 400 5.62 13.52 -11.38
C GLN A 400 6.26 14.01 -12.70
N ASN A 401 5.90 15.19 -13.20
CA ASN A 401 6.36 15.76 -14.46
C ASN A 401 6.99 17.16 -14.36
N MET A 402 7.23 17.70 -13.15
CA MET A 402 7.89 18.99 -13.02
C MET A 402 9.41 18.84 -13.02
N LYS A 403 10.07 19.35 -14.07
CA LYS A 403 11.52 19.56 -14.07
C LYS A 403 11.84 20.74 -13.14
N TYR A 404 12.28 20.47 -11.92
CA TYR A 404 12.69 21.50 -10.99
C TYR A 404 14.03 22.11 -11.41
N THR A 405 14.10 23.44 -11.40
CA THR A 405 15.38 24.15 -11.34
C THR A 405 15.26 25.08 -10.16
N TYR A 406 16.04 24.84 -9.11
CA TYR A 406 16.14 25.79 -8.01
C TYR A 406 16.80 27.06 -8.57
N LEU A 407 16.20 28.21 -8.31
CA LEU A 407 16.88 29.48 -8.48
C LEU A 407 17.84 29.61 -7.31
N ASP A 408 19.14 29.50 -7.57
CA ASP A 408 20.15 29.93 -6.61
C ASP A 408 19.87 31.41 -6.28
N LYS A 409 19.64 31.68 -5.00
CA LYS A 409 19.70 33.02 -4.43
C LYS A 409 20.68 33.02 -3.28
#